data_AF-A0A7G7LEQ9-F1
#
_entry.id   AF-A0A7G7LEQ9-F1
#
_cell.length_a   1.000
_cell.length_b   1.000
_cell.length_c   1.000
_cell.angle_alpha   90.00
_cell.angle_beta   90.00
_cell.angle_gamma   90.00
#
_symmetry.space_group_name_H-M   'P 1'
#
loop_
_entity.id
_entity.type
_entity.pdbx_description
1 polymer ?
#
loop_
_entity_poly.entity_id
_entity_poly.type
_entity_poly.pdbx_seq_one_letter_code
_entity_poly.pdbx_strand_id
1 'polypeptide(L)'
;MTRAATAAPTAVVRVLQVATVLTTLNVLLQFITAGQLFPEGGPEELHAGGAIALHVFSGVAALAAIVLWRQAHTTVLLPVLAVVVFLATLVQAAIGGRDTLWIHVPGAMVLTAGVIWLLVLVVPIGRRA
;
A
#
# COMPACT_ATOMS: atom_id res chain seq x y z
N MET A 1 -32.81 -23.72 11.66
CA MET A 1 -32.03 -22.81 10.78
C MET A 1 -30.86 -22.26 11.58
N THR A 2 -29.69 -22.87 11.45
CA THR A 2 -28.45 -22.43 12.09
C THR A 2 -27.91 -21.20 11.34
N ARG A 3 -27.93 -20.04 12.00
CA ARG A 3 -27.32 -18.80 11.49
C ARG A 3 -25.81 -19.05 11.47
N ALA A 4 -25.20 -19.14 10.28
CA ALA A 4 -23.75 -19.22 10.16
C ALA A 4 -23.13 -18.00 10.86
N ALA A 5 -22.30 -18.24 11.87
CA ALA A 5 -21.63 -17.19 12.61
C ALA A 5 -20.73 -16.37 11.67
N THR A 6 -20.94 -15.06 11.64
CA THR A 6 -20.22 -14.08 10.83
C THR A 6 -18.75 -13.97 11.25
N ALA A 7 -17.91 -14.88 10.76
CA ALA A 7 -16.44 -14.84 10.92
C ALA A 7 -15.74 -13.81 9.99
N ALA A 8 -16.49 -13.19 9.08
CA ALA A 8 -15.99 -12.36 7.99
C ALA A 8 -15.28 -11.03 8.39
N PRO A 9 -15.64 -10.32 9.49
CA PRO A 9 -14.99 -9.05 9.81
C PRO A 9 -13.51 -9.19 10.18
N THR A 10 -13.17 -10.24 10.94
CA THR A 10 -11.80 -10.44 11.46
C THR A 10 -10.84 -10.81 10.34
N ALA A 11 -11.25 -11.66 9.40
CA ALA A 11 -10.41 -12.08 8.28
C ALA A 11 -10.07 -10.91 7.36
N VAL A 12 -11.06 -10.08 6.98
CA VAL A 12 -10.83 -8.92 6.09
C VAL A 12 -9.96 -7.86 6.79
N VAL A 13 -10.14 -7.62 8.09
CA VAL A 13 -9.25 -6.75 8.87
C VAL A 13 -7.81 -7.28 8.85
N ARG A 14 -7.59 -8.59 9.00
CA ARG A 14 -6.25 -9.18 8.92
C ARG A 14 -5.64 -9.05 7.54
N VAL A 15 -6.40 -9.27 6.47
CA VAL A 15 -5.95 -9.04 5.10
C VAL A 15 -5.51 -7.59 4.91
N LEU A 16 -6.34 -6.62 5.34
CA LEU A 16 -6.00 -5.19 5.27
C LEU A 16 -4.71 -4.88 6.03
N GLN A 17 -4.55 -5.41 7.25
CA GLN A 17 -3.36 -5.20 8.09
C GLN A 17 -2.10 -5.75 7.43
N VAL A 18 -2.12 -7.01 7.01
CA VAL A 18 -0.98 -7.67 6.38
C VAL A 18 -0.60 -6.95 5.09
N ALA A 19 -1.56 -6.66 4.22
CA ALA A 19 -1.31 -5.97 2.96
C ALA A 19 -0.74 -4.56 3.18
N THR A 20 -1.22 -3.83 4.19
CA THR A 20 -0.70 -2.48 4.52
C THR A 20 0.72 -2.54 5.08
N VAL A 21 1.02 -3.53 5.93
CA VAL A 21 2.38 -3.76 6.45
C VAL A 21 3.34 -4.14 5.31
N LEU A 22 2.95 -5.07 4.44
CA LEU A 22 3.75 -5.46 3.28
C LEU A 22 3.96 -4.28 2.32
N THR A 23 2.95 -3.46 2.07
CA THR A 23 3.07 -2.21 1.31
C THR A 23 4.13 -1.30 1.94
N THR A 24 4.09 -1.12 3.26
CA THR A 24 5.06 -0.27 3.99
C THR A 24 6.48 -0.81 3.88
N LEU A 25 6.68 -2.10 4.17
CA LEU A 25 7.99 -2.74 4.07
C LEU A 25 8.53 -2.70 2.65
N ASN A 26 7.67 -2.87 1.65
CA ASN A 26 8.06 -2.82 0.25
C ASN A 26 8.46 -1.40 -0.18
N VAL A 27 7.80 -0.34 0.32
CA VAL A 27 8.26 1.04 0.11
C VAL A 27 9.67 1.25 0.65
N LEU A 28 9.98 0.73 1.84
CA LEU A 28 11.35 0.78 2.39
C LEU A 28 12.35 0.04 1.49
N LEU A 29 11.98 -1.15 1.00
CA LEU A 29 12.80 -1.89 0.04
C LEU A 29 13.04 -1.09 -1.24
N GLN A 30 12.04 -0.38 -1.74
CA GLN A 30 12.19 0.48 -2.92
C GLN A 30 13.19 1.61 -2.73
N PHE A 31 13.28 2.19 -1.52
CA PHE A 31 14.32 3.18 -1.22
C PHE A 31 15.72 2.56 -1.17
N ILE A 32 15.85 1.37 -0.60
CA ILE A 32 17.14 0.66 -0.55
C ILE A 32 17.61 0.35 -1.97
N THR A 33 16.74 -0.25 -2.80
CA THR A 33 17.11 -0.61 -4.18
C THR A 33 17.31 0.62 -5.05
N ALA A 34 16.52 1.68 -4.88
CA ALA A 34 16.75 2.95 -5.58
C ALA A 34 18.10 3.58 -5.21
N GLY A 35 18.49 3.55 -3.93
CA GLY A 35 19.79 4.05 -3.49
C GLY A 35 20.97 3.28 -4.09
N GLN A 36 20.78 1.99 -4.38
CA GLN A 36 21.78 1.14 -5.03
C GLN A 36 21.90 1.38 -6.54
N LEU A 37 20.91 2.02 -7.19
CA LEU A 37 20.95 2.29 -8.63
C LEU A 37 21.91 3.43 -9.02
N PHE A 38 22.39 4.23 -8.05
CA PHE A 38 23.20 5.41 -8.31
C PHE A 38 24.63 5.32 -7.73
N PRO A 39 25.64 5.88 -8.42
CA PRO A 39 25.58 6.46 -9.77
C PRO A 39 25.82 5.45 -10.90
N GLU A 40 26.34 4.25 -10.58
CA GLU A 40 26.94 3.33 -11.55
C GLU A 40 26.00 2.19 -12.00
N GLY A 41 24.75 2.19 -11.53
CA GLY A 41 23.79 1.10 -11.73
C GLY A 41 23.73 0.14 -10.54
N GLY A 42 22.66 -0.64 -10.49
CA GLY A 42 22.32 -1.52 -9.37
C GLY A 42 21.23 -2.52 -9.76
N PRO A 43 20.50 -3.11 -8.80
CA PRO A 43 19.56 -4.20 -9.07
C PRO A 43 18.23 -3.67 -9.66
N GLU A 44 18.26 -3.23 -10.91
CA GLU A 44 17.11 -2.62 -11.61
C GLU A 44 15.92 -3.56 -11.72
N GLU A 45 16.16 -4.85 -12.00
CA GLU A 45 15.11 -5.86 -12.02
C GLU A 45 14.47 -6.06 -10.64
N LEU A 46 15.25 -5.98 -9.55
CA LEU A 46 14.71 -6.10 -8.20
C LEU A 46 13.85 -4.88 -7.85
N HIS A 47 14.29 -3.68 -8.24
CA HIS A 47 13.49 -2.46 -8.05
C HIS A 47 12.18 -2.50 -8.86
N ALA A 48 12.26 -2.94 -10.12
CA ALA A 48 11.08 -3.10 -10.98
C ALA A 48 10.13 -4.19 -10.45
N GLY A 49 10.66 -5.35 -10.04
CA GLY A 49 9.89 -6.41 -9.41
C GLY A 49 9.26 -5.97 -8.08
N GLY A 50 9.99 -5.21 -7.28
CA GLY A 50 9.48 -4.56 -6.06
C GLY A 50 8.33 -3.59 -6.35
N ALA A 51 8.35 -2.88 -7.49
CA ALA A 51 7.27 -1.99 -7.88
C ALA A 51 5.99 -2.78 -8.21
N ILE A 52 6.12 -3.91 -8.91
CA ILE A 52 5.01 -4.82 -9.18
C ILE A 52 4.40 -5.33 -7.87
N ALA A 53 5.24 -5.80 -6.94
CA ALA A 53 4.78 -6.24 -5.63
C ALA A 53 4.06 -5.11 -4.86
N LEU A 54 4.56 -3.87 -4.96
CA LEU A 54 3.93 -2.70 -4.35
C LEU A 54 2.50 -2.48 -4.86
N HIS A 55 2.27 -2.59 -6.18
CA HIS A 55 0.94 -2.48 -6.77
C HIS A 55 0.00 -3.56 -6.24
N VAL A 56 0.48 -4.79 -6.15
CA VAL A 56 -0.33 -5.92 -5.66
C VAL A 56 -0.71 -5.72 -4.20
N PHE A 57 0.24 -5.44 -3.31
CA PHE A 57 -0.05 -5.27 -1.88
C PHE A 57 -0.96 -4.06 -1.61
N SER A 58 -0.69 -2.92 -2.25
CA SER A 58 -1.53 -1.73 -2.09
C SER A 58 -2.92 -1.91 -2.70
N GLY A 59 -3.03 -2.62 -3.83
CA GLY A 59 -4.31 -2.97 -4.44
C GLY A 59 -5.15 -3.89 -3.55
N VAL A 60 -4.55 -4.92 -2.94
CA VAL A 60 -5.22 -5.80 -1.96
C VAL A 60 -5.68 -5.00 -0.74
N ALA A 61 -4.86 -4.08 -0.23
CA ALA A 61 -5.24 -3.20 0.87
C ALA A 61 -6.43 -2.30 0.50
N ALA A 62 -6.43 -1.71 -0.70
CA ALA A 62 -7.53 -0.89 -1.20
C ALA A 62 -8.85 -1.68 -1.30
N LEU A 63 -8.81 -2.89 -1.86
CA LEU A 63 -9.98 -3.76 -1.95
C LEU A 63 -10.52 -4.16 -0.56
N ALA A 64 -9.65 -4.55 0.36
CA ALA A 64 -10.05 -4.91 1.72
C ALA A 64 -10.68 -3.72 2.48
N ALA A 65 -10.11 -2.51 2.31
CA ALA A 65 -10.67 -1.29 2.88
C ALA A 65 -12.07 -0.97 2.31
N ILE A 66 -12.26 -1.12 1.00
CA ILE A 66 -13.58 -0.94 0.35
C ILE A 66 -14.59 -1.94 0.90
N VAL A 67 -14.22 -3.22 1.04
CA VAL A 67 -15.11 -4.26 1.60
C VAL A 67 -15.55 -3.89 3.02
N LEU A 68 -14.61 -3.50 3.91
CA LEU A 68 -14.94 -3.11 5.28
C LEU A 68 -15.82 -1.86 5.35
N TRP A 69 -15.59 -0.87 4.48
CA TRP A 69 -16.45 0.31 4.39
C TRP A 69 -17.85 -0.04 3.90
N ARG A 70 -18.00 -0.89 2.87
CA ARG A 70 -19.30 -1.35 2.38
C ARG A 70 -20.09 -2.16 3.41
N GLN A 71 -19.40 -2.80 4.36
CA GLN A 71 -19.98 -3.50 5.50
C GLN A 71 -20.23 -2.58 6.72
N ALA A 72 -20.05 -1.26 6.57
CA ALA A 72 -20.21 -0.25 7.61
C ALA A 72 -19.29 -0.45 8.84
N HIS A 73 -18.12 -1.07 8.66
CA HIS A 73 -17.14 -1.28 9.74
C HIS A 73 -16.09 -0.15 9.86
N THR A 74 -16.01 0.76 8.88
CA THR A 74 -15.01 1.83 8.83
C THR A 74 -15.58 3.11 8.23
N THR A 75 -14.93 4.25 8.44
CA THR A 75 -15.30 5.53 7.82
C THR A 75 -14.81 5.61 6.38
N VAL A 76 -15.42 6.48 5.55
CA VAL A 76 -15.07 6.67 4.13
C VAL A 76 -13.61 7.11 3.90
N LEU A 77 -12.97 7.70 4.91
CA LEU A 77 -11.57 8.12 4.84
C LEU A 77 -10.63 6.95 4.53
N LEU A 78 -10.86 5.79 5.14
CA LEU A 78 -9.97 4.63 5.01
C LEU A 78 -9.90 4.08 3.57
N PRO A 79 -11.03 3.72 2.90
CA PRO A 79 -10.98 3.26 1.52
C PRO A 79 -10.52 4.35 0.55
N VAL A 80 -10.88 5.62 0.77
CA VAL A 80 -10.40 6.72 -0.08
C VAL A 80 -8.88 6.82 -0.02
N LEU A 81 -8.29 6.84 1.18
CA LEU A 81 -6.84 6.90 1.33
C LEU A 81 -6.15 5.68 0.73
N ALA A 82 -6.68 4.47 0.95
CA ALA A 82 -6.10 3.25 0.40
C ALA A 82 -6.13 3.23 -1.14
N VAL A 83 -7.23 3.68 -1.76
CA VAL A 83 -7.33 3.82 -3.21
C VAL A 83 -6.38 4.88 -3.74
N VAL A 84 -6.28 6.05 -3.09
CA VAL A 84 -5.33 7.10 -3.50
C VAL A 84 -3.90 6.60 -3.44
N VAL A 85 -3.51 5.87 -2.38
CA VAL A 85 -2.20 5.22 -2.26
C VAL A 85 -1.96 4.25 -3.42
N PHE A 86 -2.92 3.35 -3.69
CA PHE A 86 -2.81 2.40 -4.80
C PHE A 86 -2.64 3.10 -6.15
N LEU A 87 -3.48 4.08 -6.46
CA LEU A 87 -3.39 4.85 -7.71
C LEU A 87 -2.07 5.61 -7.81
N ALA A 88 -1.57 6.19 -6.72
CA ALA A 88 -0.27 6.85 -6.69
C ALA A 88 0.87 5.87 -7.02
N THR A 89 0.77 4.58 -6.65
CA THR A 89 1.76 3.59 -7.07
C THR A 89 1.76 3.41 -8.59
N LEU A 90 0.59 3.35 -9.24
CA LEU A 90 0.48 3.22 -10.70
C LEU A 90 1.02 4.45 -11.42
N VAL A 91 0.72 5.64 -10.90
CA VAL A 91 1.27 6.91 -11.40
C VAL A 91 2.80 6.90 -11.31
N GLN A 92 3.36 6.47 -10.17
CA GLN A 92 4.80 6.36 -9.98
C GLN A 92 5.47 5.37 -10.95
N ALA A 93 4.80 4.26 -11.27
CA ALA A 93 5.30 3.33 -12.28
C ALA A 93 5.24 3.92 -13.70
N ALA A 94 4.19 4.67 -14.03
CA ALA A 94 4.02 5.31 -15.34
C ALA A 94 5.04 6.42 -15.60
N ILE A 95 5.45 7.16 -14.56
CA ILE A 95 6.39 8.29 -14.68
C ILE A 95 7.79 7.97 -14.15
N GLY A 96 8.03 6.75 -13.66
CA GLY A 96 9.29 6.33 -13.07
C GLY A 96 10.36 6.05 -14.11
N GLY A 97 11.51 6.69 -13.95
CA GLY A 97 12.63 6.56 -14.88
C GLY A 97 13.82 7.42 -14.45
N ARG A 98 15.00 7.15 -15.02
CA ARG A 98 16.24 7.88 -14.68
C ARG A 98 16.17 9.35 -15.11
N ASP A 99 15.49 9.67 -16.20
CA ASP A 99 15.35 11.03 -16.72
C ASP A 99 14.23 11.83 -16.02
N THR A 100 13.41 11.16 -15.20
CA THR A 100 12.24 11.73 -14.52
C THR A 100 12.38 11.73 -13.00
N LEU A 101 13.59 11.57 -12.47
CA LEU A 101 13.84 11.57 -11.02
C LEU A 101 13.32 12.82 -10.31
N TRP A 102 13.34 13.96 -11.00
CA TRP A 102 12.83 15.24 -10.48
C TRP A 102 11.35 15.19 -10.07
N ILE A 103 10.55 14.29 -10.66
CA ILE A 103 9.15 14.07 -10.29
C ILE A 103 8.94 12.73 -9.58
N HIS A 104 9.74 11.72 -9.92
CA HIS A 104 9.66 10.39 -9.32
C HIS A 104 10.02 10.44 -7.83
N VAL A 105 11.13 11.10 -7.44
CA VAL A 105 11.56 11.16 -6.04
C VAL A 105 10.57 11.93 -5.15
N PRO A 106 10.11 13.14 -5.49
CA PRO A 106 9.09 13.83 -4.69
C PRO A 106 7.77 13.06 -4.64
N GLY A 107 7.35 12.45 -5.76
CA GLY A 107 6.15 11.61 -5.79
C GLY A 107 6.25 10.38 -4.89
N ALA A 108 7.42 9.74 -4.83
CA ALA A 108 7.70 8.64 -3.90
C ALA A 108 7.63 9.11 -2.44
N MET A 109 8.06 10.33 -2.11
CA MET A 109 7.90 10.91 -0.76
C MET A 109 6.42 11.07 -0.40
N VAL A 110 5.60 11.61 -1.31
CA VAL A 110 4.15 11.77 -1.09
C VAL A 110 3.47 10.41 -0.92
N LEU A 111 3.81 9.44 -1.79
CA LEU A 111 3.32 8.07 -1.67
C LEU A 111 3.69 7.46 -0.31
N THR A 112 4.93 7.66 0.14
CA THR A 112 5.40 7.17 1.45
C THR A 112 4.59 7.76 2.59
N ALA A 113 4.35 9.08 2.59
CA ALA A 113 3.51 9.72 3.59
C ALA A 113 2.08 9.13 3.60
N GLY A 114 1.51 8.89 2.42
CA GLY A 114 0.20 8.22 2.28
C GLY A 114 0.18 6.79 2.83
N VAL A 115 1.22 6.00 2.55
CA VAL A 115 1.37 4.62 3.06
C VAL A 115 1.50 4.60 4.58
N ILE A 116 2.30 5.50 5.15
CA ILE A 116 2.45 5.61 6.61
C ILE A 116 1.14 6.08 7.27
N TRP A 117 0.44 7.05 6.67
CA TRP A 117 -0.88 7.46 7.17
C TRP A 117 -1.86 6.28 7.14
N LEU A 118 -1.91 5.52 6.06
CA LEU A 118 -2.75 4.33 5.96
C LEU A 118 -2.38 3.30 7.04
N LEU A 119 -1.08 3.03 7.26
CA LEU A 119 -0.61 2.13 8.30
C LEU A 119 -1.09 2.56 9.70
N VAL A 120 -0.97 3.85 10.01
CA VAL A 120 -1.44 4.42 11.29
C VAL A 120 -2.95 4.24 11.47
N LEU A 121 -3.75 4.37 10.42
CA LEU A 121 -5.20 4.12 10.50
C LEU A 121 -5.54 2.63 10.66
N VAL A 122 -4.75 1.73 10.07
CA VAL A 122 -5.05 0.30 9.98
C VAL A 122 -4.62 -0.49 11.21
N VAL A 123 -3.43 -0.20 11.78
CA VAL A 123 -2.87 -0.94 12.92
C VAL A 123 -3.81 -0.98 14.16
N PRO A 124 -4.55 0.08 14.50
CA PRO A 124 -5.47 0.05 15.64
C PRO A 124 -6.77 -0.75 15.41
N ILE A 125 -7.11 -1.09 14.16
CA ILE A 125 -8.35 -1.79 13.83
C ILE A 125 -8.32 -3.18 14.48
N GLY A 126 -9.29 -3.48 15.34
CA GLY A 126 -9.37 -4.74 16.09
C GLY A 126 -8.68 -4.75 17.46
N ARG A 127 -7.94 -3.69 17.86
CA ARG A 127 -7.47 -3.52 19.26
C ARG A 127 -8.51 -2.84 20.17
N ARG A 128 -9.60 -2.34 19.59
CA ARG A 128 -10.70 -1.62 20.27
C ARG A 128 -11.96 -2.47 20.45
N ALA A 129 -11.86 -3.78 20.24
CA ALA A 129 -12.96 -4.74 20.44
C ALA A 129 -12.93 -5.31 21.85
#